data_AF-A0A930SMV9-F1
#
_entry.id   AF-A0A930SMV9-F1
#
_cell.length_a   1.000
_cell.length_b   1.000
_cell.length_c   1.000
_cell.angle_alpha   90.00
_cell.angle_beta   90.00
_cell.angle_gamma   90.00
#
_symmetry.space_group_name_H-M   'P 1'
#
loop_
_entity.id
_entity.type
_entity.pdbx_description
1 polymer ?
#
loop_
_entity_poly.entity_id
_entity_poly.type
_entity_poly.pdbx_seq_one_letter_code
_entity_poly.pdbx_strand_id
1 'polypeptide(L)'
;MQPHNPLPYKLLPNRAIAVLMVSGHTTWQSPNQPSQLAQLGDLVVIQNPTADVIFLKALGGPTPVHLVMIDVPISVDYPFFA
;
A
#
# COMPACT_ATOMS: atom_id res chain seq x y z
N MET A 1 -0.45 -9.20 10.96
CA MET A 1 -1.06 -10.17 10.01
C MET A 1 -0.42 -11.54 10.19
N GLN A 2 -1.15 -12.65 9.95
CA GLN A 2 -0.53 -13.97 9.92
C GLN A 2 0.39 -14.11 8.70
N PRO A 3 1.55 -14.77 8.81
CA PRO A 3 2.65 -14.69 7.85
C PRO A 3 2.41 -15.30 6.45
N HIS A 4 1.21 -15.78 6.12
CA HIS A 4 1.00 -16.54 4.88
C HIS A 4 -0.23 -16.17 4.05
N ASN A 5 -1.19 -15.42 4.60
CA ASN A 5 -2.34 -14.98 3.83
C ASN A 5 -2.11 -13.58 3.27
N PRO A 6 -2.06 -13.41 1.93
CA PRO A 6 -2.06 -12.09 1.34
C PRO A 6 -3.36 -11.37 1.70
N LEU A 7 -3.25 -10.12 2.16
CA LEU A 7 -4.37 -9.25 2.45
C LEU A 7 -4.73 -8.49 1.17
N PRO A 8 -5.90 -8.75 0.56
CA PRO A 8 -6.35 -7.98 -0.58
C PRO A 8 -6.86 -6.61 -0.12
N TYR A 9 -6.44 -5.57 -0.84
CA TYR A 9 -6.95 -4.21 -0.69
C TYR A 9 -7.44 -3.71 -2.04
N LYS A 10 -8.74 -3.41 -2.14
CA LYS A 10 -9.34 -2.87 -3.36
C LYS A 10 -9.10 -1.36 -3.40
N LEU A 11 -8.30 -0.91 -4.36
CA LEU A 11 -8.07 0.51 -4.61
C LEU A 11 -9.01 1.00 -5.71
N LEU A 12 -9.86 1.95 -5.35
CA LEU A 12 -10.81 2.57 -6.28
C LEU A 12 -10.08 3.42 -7.33
N PRO A 13 -10.70 3.69 -8.50
CA PRO A 13 -10.14 4.59 -9.49
C PRO A 13 -9.85 5.99 -8.92
N ASN A 14 -8.84 6.65 -9.50
CA ASN A 14 -8.41 7.99 -9.12
C ASN A 14 -8.02 8.12 -7.64
N ARG A 15 -7.48 7.04 -7.06
CA ARG A 15 -7.00 7.03 -5.68
C ARG A 15 -5.54 6.61 -5.60
N ALA A 16 -4.87 7.13 -4.58
CA ALA A 16 -3.52 6.76 -4.21
C ALA A 16 -3.54 6.23 -2.79
N ILE A 17 -2.66 5.26 -2.54
CA ILE A 17 -2.36 4.82 -1.19
C ILE A 17 -0.92 5.16 -0.84
N ALA A 18 -0.72 5.53 0.41
CA ALA A 18 0.58 5.62 1.04
C ALA A 18 0.60 4.65 2.22
N VAL A 19 1.61 3.78 2.28
CA VAL A 19 1.79 2.84 3.39
C VAL A 19 3.12 3.06 4.06
N LEU A 20 3.04 3.37 5.35
CA LEU A 20 4.19 3.44 6.26
C LEU A 20 4.34 2.11 6.99
N MET A 21 5.51 1.49 6.86
CA MET A 21 5.85 0.26 7.57
C MET A 21 6.33 0.57 8.99
N VAL A 22 5.59 0.08 10.00
CA VAL A 22 5.87 0.33 11.43
C VAL A 22 6.64 -0.83 12.06
N SER A 23 6.46 -2.07 11.60
CA SER A 23 7.29 -3.21 11.98
C SER A 23 7.15 -4.37 10.99
N GLY A 24 8.15 -5.25 10.96
CA GLY A 24 8.16 -6.44 10.11
C GLY A 24 8.51 -6.14 8.64
N HIS A 25 8.27 -7.13 7.77
CA HIS A 25 8.59 -7.05 6.34
C HIS A 25 7.40 -7.56 5.51
N THR A 26 7.08 -6.84 4.44
CA THR A 26 6.03 -7.23 3.50
C THR A 26 6.50 -7.12 2.06
N THR A 27 5.84 -7.86 1.19
CA THR A 27 5.86 -7.59 -0.25
C THR A 27 4.53 -7.00 -0.68
N TRP A 28 4.63 -6.00 -1.52
CA TRP A 28 3.53 -5.30 -2.18
C TRP A 28 3.42 -5.75 -3.62
N GLN A 29 2.24 -6.18 -4.05
CA GLN A 29 2.00 -6.60 -5.41
C GLN A 29 0.71 -6.00 -5.95
N SER A 30 0.80 -5.21 -7.03
CA SER A 30 -0.33 -4.89 -7.90
C SER A 30 -0.24 -5.77 -9.16
N PRO A 31 -1.38 -6.19 -9.75
CA PRO A 31 -1.41 -6.89 -11.03
C PRO A 31 -0.58 -6.26 -12.14
N ASN A 32 -0.47 -4.92 -12.15
CA ASN A 32 0.19 -4.17 -13.21
C ASN A 32 1.60 -3.68 -12.83
N GLN A 33 2.10 -4.02 -11.64
CA GLN A 33 3.40 -3.56 -11.16
C GLN A 33 4.22 -4.72 -10.59
N PRO A 34 5.57 -4.68 -10.72
CA PRO A 34 6.42 -5.68 -10.10
C PRO A 34 6.23 -5.65 -8.57
N SER A 35 6.40 -6.82 -7.96
CA SER A 35 6.37 -6.94 -6.51
C SER A 35 7.49 -6.10 -5.87
N GLN A 36 7.15 -5.31 -4.85
CA GLN A 36 8.09 -4.44 -4.14
C GLN A 36 8.25 -4.91 -2.69
N LEU A 37 9.49 -4.98 -2.21
CA LEU A 37 9.79 -5.24 -0.81
C LEU A 37 9.61 -3.95 -0.01
N ALA A 38 8.94 -4.03 1.13
CA ALA A 38 8.82 -2.95 2.10
C ALA A 38 9.27 -3.42 3.48
N GLN A 39 10.17 -2.65 4.08
CA GLN A 39 10.80 -2.90 5.37
C GLN A 39 10.44 -1.80 6.37
N LEU A 40 10.79 -2.01 7.64
CA LEU A 40 10.61 -1.01 8.69
C LEU A 40 11.13 0.37 8.27
N GLY A 41 10.27 1.39 8.39
CA GLY A 41 10.60 2.78 8.04
C GLY A 41 10.33 3.15 6.58
N ASP A 42 10.06 2.17 5.71
CA ASP A 42 9.73 2.46 4.32
C ASP A 42 8.34 3.10 4.20
N LEU A 43 8.25 4.05 3.27
CA LEU A 43 7.01 4.62 2.78
C LEU A 43 6.80 4.16 1.34
N VAL A 44 5.80 3.31 1.11
CA VAL A 44 5.42 2.84 -0.22
C VAL A 44 4.22 3.65 -0.70
N VAL A 45 4.29 4.21 -1.92
CA VAL A 45 3.20 4.96 -2.52
C VAL A 45 2.77 4.29 -3.82
N ILE A 46 1.47 4.02 -3.95
CA ILE A 46 0.88 3.48 -5.18
C ILE A 46 -0.21 4.44 -5.63
N GLN A 47 -0.11 4.90 -6.87
CA GLN A 47 -1.13 5.69 -7.52
C GLN A 47 -1.86 4.80 -8.51
N ASN A 48 -3.19 4.86 -8.49
CA ASN A 48 -4.00 4.02 -9.36
C ASN A 48 -5.01 4.87 -10.14
N PRO A 49 -4.71 5.19 -11.41
CA PRO A 49 -5.66 5.90 -12.26
C PRO A 49 -6.88 5.04 -12.61
N THR A 50 -6.77 3.71 -12.54
CA THR A 50 -7.84 2.74 -12.81
C THR A 50 -8.26 2.00 -11.53
N ALA A 51 -9.27 1.12 -11.55
CA ALA A 51 -9.54 0.26 -10.38
C ALA A 51 -8.52 -0.88 -10.35
N ASP A 52 -7.98 -1.22 -9.18
CA ASP A 52 -7.06 -2.35 -9.02
C ASP A 52 -7.17 -3.01 -7.64
N VAL A 53 -6.69 -4.25 -7.52
CA VAL A 53 -6.60 -4.97 -6.26
C VAL A 53 -5.14 -5.15 -5.90
N ILE A 54 -4.73 -4.59 -4.78
CA ILE A 54 -3.37 -4.67 -4.30
C ILE A 54 -3.29 -5.76 -3.24
N PHE A 55 -2.24 -6.58 -3.31
CA PHE A 55 -2.00 -7.66 -2.37
C PHE A 55 -0.81 -7.32 -1.49
N LEU A 56 -1.04 -7.32 -0.18
CA LEU A 56 0.02 -7.24 0.81
C LEU A 56 0.29 -8.63 1.35
N LYS A 57 1.52 -9.12 1.21
CA LYS A 57 1.92 -10.41 1.76
C LYS A 57 3.03 -10.21 2.80
N ALA A 58 2.79 -10.66 4.03
CA ALA A 58 3.83 -10.74 5.03
C ALA A 58 4.86 -11.80 4.61
N LEU A 59 6.15 -11.51 4.75
CA LEU A 59 7.22 -12.42 4.33
C LEU A 59 7.53 -13.54 5.33
N GLY A 60 6.86 -13.56 6.49
CA GLY A 60 7.24 -14.41 7.61
C GLY A 60 8.43 -13.84 8.38
N GLY A 61 8.49 -14.15 9.66
CA GLY A 61 9.51 -13.63 10.57
C GLY A 61 9.02 -13.64 12.03
N PRO A 62 9.92 -13.50 13.01
CA PRO A 62 9.56 -13.47 14.42
C PRO A 62 8.76 -12.22 14.79
N THR A 63 8.91 -11.15 14.02
CA THR A 63 8.25 -9.87 14.25
C THR A 63 6.90 -9.80 13.54
N PRO A 64 5.81 -9.45 14.25
CA PRO A 64 4.53 -9.18 13.62
C PRO A 64 4.65 -7.99 12.66
N VAL A 65 3.92 -8.07 11.55
CA VAL A 65 3.80 -6.96 10.60
C VAL A 65 2.77 -5.95 11.10
N HIS A 66 3.22 -4.70 11.27
CA HIS A 66 2.38 -3.53 11.52
C HIS A 66 2.65 -2.47 10.47
N LEU A 67 1.59 -1.84 9.98
CA LEU A 67 1.67 -0.79 8.97
C LEU A 67 0.51 0.19 9.15
N VAL A 68 0.71 1.41 8.66
CA VAL A 68 -0.32 2.43 8.53
C VAL A 68 -0.56 2.65 7.06
N MET A 69 -1.81 2.53 6.62
CA MET A 69 -2.22 2.75 5.24
C MET A 69 -3.18 3.94 5.17
N ILE A 70 -2.88 4.86 4.25
CA ILE A 70 -3.66 6.06 3.99
C ILE A 70 -4.15 5.97 2.55
N ASP A 71 -5.47 6.06 2.35
CA ASP A 71 -6.12 6.08 1.03
C ASP A 71 -6.70 7.47 0.74
N VAL A 72 -6.22 8.12 -0.32
CA VAL A 72 -6.53 9.51 -0.69
C VAL A 72 -6.86 9.62 -2.18
N PRO A 73 -7.69 10.59 -2.60
CA PRO A 73 -7.87 10.88 -4.02
C PRO A 73 -6.55 11.41 -4.63
N ILE A 74 -6.24 11.04 -5.88
CA ILE A 74 -5.03 11.52 -6.60
C ILE A 74 -5.15 13.02 -6.88
N SER A 75 -6.35 13.46 -7.24
CA SER A 75 -6.68 14.86 -7.46
C SER A 75 -7.74 15.31 -6.47
N VAL A 76 -7.49 16.46 -5.86
CA VAL A 76 -8.49 17.24 -5.15
C VAL A 76 -8.41 18.63 -5.77
N ASP A 77 -9.54 19.15 -6.24
CA ASP A 77 -9.63 20.53 -6.67
C ASP A 77 -9.41 21.41 -5.43
N TYR A 78 -8.18 21.85 -5.23
CA TYR A 78 -7.86 22.83 -4.21
C TYR A 78 -8.10 24.20 -4.83
N PRO A 79 -9.05 25.01 -4.31
CA PRO A 79 -9.16 26.39 -4.77
C PRO A 79 -7.89 27.10 -4.30
N PHE A 80 -6.92 27.25 -5.19
CA PHE A 80 -5.92 28.28 -5.03
C PHE A 80 -6.69 29.59 -5.12
N PHE A 81 -6.87 30.27 -3.98
CA PHE A 81 -7.31 31.65 -3.99
C PHE A 81 -6.20 32.43 -4.70
N ALA A 82 -6.47 32.76 -5.97
CA ALA A 82 -5.64 33.65 -6.78
C ALA A 82 -5.72 35.09 -6.27
#